data_AF-A0A366MNU8-F1
#
_entry.id   AF-A0A366MNU8-F1
#
_cell.length_a   1.000
_cell.length_b   1.000
_cell.length_c   1.000
_cell.angle_alpha   90.00
_cell.angle_beta   90.00
_cell.angle_gamma   90.00
#
_symmetry.space_group_name_H-M   'P 1'
#
loop_
_entity.id
_entity.type
_entity.pdbx_description
1 polymer ?
#
loop_
_entity_poly.entity_id
_entity_poly.type
_entity_poly.pdbx_seq_one_letter_code
_entity_poly.pdbx_strand_id
1 'polypeptide(L)'
;MNLSLKETPQSVSVITSKRIEDQQLNNINDVLRNTTGITVKSEASDTGYAEIYSRGYQIKNIQIDGAMSSSNHSYEKGNESIDSAIYDSISIVRGATGLLTG
;
A
#
# COMPACT_ATOMS: atom_id res chain seq x y z
N MET A 1 -2.44 -9.27 -16.64
CA MET A 1 -1.82 -10.54 -16.19
C MET A 1 -2.65 -11.06 -15.03
N ASN A 2 -3.42 -12.13 -15.21
CA ASN A 2 -4.35 -12.64 -14.21
C ASN A 2 -3.78 -13.95 -13.61
N LEU A 3 -2.68 -13.83 -12.86
CA LEU A 3 -2.12 -14.94 -12.09
C LEU A 3 -2.91 -15.06 -10.79
N SER A 4 -3.31 -16.28 -10.43
CA SER A 4 -3.94 -16.48 -9.13
C SER A 4 -2.93 -16.27 -8.00
N LEU A 5 -3.42 -15.90 -6.80
CA LEU A 5 -2.57 -15.78 -5.61
C LEU A 5 -1.78 -17.07 -5.31
N LYS A 6 -2.34 -18.23 -5.70
CA LYS A 6 -1.71 -19.55 -5.54
C LYS A 6 -0.51 -19.76 -6.46
N GLU A 7 -0.51 -19.13 -7.62
CA GLU A 7 0.53 -19.28 -8.65
C GLU A 7 1.60 -18.20 -8.55
N THR A 8 1.39 -17.19 -7.71
CA THR A 8 2.36 -16.11 -7.50
C THR A 8 3.38 -16.55 -6.45
N PRO A 9 4.66 -16.81 -6.79
CA PRO A 9 5.68 -17.23 -5.83
C PRO A 9 6.20 -16.05 -4.99
N GLN A 10 5.34 -15.09 -4.68
CA GLN A 10 5.62 -13.91 -3.87
C GLN A 10 4.53 -13.75 -2.82
N SER A 11 4.89 -13.13 -1.70
CA SER A 11 3.91 -12.88 -0.64
C SER A 11 3.00 -11.72 -1.04
N VAL A 12 1.78 -12.04 -1.49
CA VAL A 12 0.77 -11.06 -1.89
C VAL A 12 -0.34 -10.99 -0.84
N SER A 13 -0.74 -9.79 -0.47
CA SER A 13 -1.96 -9.53 0.31
C SER A 13 -2.88 -8.63 -0.49
N VAL A 14 -4.16 -8.99 -0.56
CA VAL A 14 -5.17 -8.19 -1.25
C VAL A 14 -6.20 -7.75 -0.22
N ILE A 15 -6.42 -6.45 -0.14
CA ILE A 15 -7.48 -5.82 0.65
C ILE A 15 -8.57 -5.40 -0.35
N THR A 16 -9.76 -5.97 -0.21
CA THR A 16 -10.91 -5.70 -1.10
C THR A 16 -11.75 -4.54 -0.55
N SER A 17 -12.52 -3.88 -1.42
CA SER A 17 -13.51 -2.87 -1.02
C SER A 17 -14.43 -3.33 0.11
N LYS A 18 -14.94 -4.56 0.04
CA LYS A 18 -15.74 -5.14 1.14
C LYS A 18 -15.01 -5.15 2.49
N ARG A 19 -13.71 -5.49 2.51
CA ARG A 19 -12.93 -5.47 3.76
C ARG A 19 -12.67 -4.05 4.24
N ILE A 20 -12.49 -3.10 3.33
CA ILE A 20 -12.36 -1.67 3.63
C ILE A 20 -13.63 -1.17 4.33
N GLU A 21 -14.80 -1.50 3.78
CA GLU A 21 -16.11 -1.16 4.36
C GLU A 21 -16.34 -1.85 5.71
N ASP A 22 -16.16 -3.18 5.78
CA ASP A 22 -16.42 -3.97 6.98
C ASP A 22 -15.52 -3.54 8.17
N GLN A 23 -14.31 -3.04 7.88
CA GLN A 23 -13.35 -2.59 8.90
C GLN A 23 -13.30 -1.05 9.05
N GLN A 24 -14.17 -0.31 8.35
CA GLN A 24 -14.20 1.15 8.33
C GLN A 24 -12.82 1.79 8.09
N LEU A 25 -12.08 1.24 7.12
CA LEU A 25 -10.78 1.75 6.73
C LEU A 25 -11.04 2.97 5.84
N ASN A 26 -10.91 4.17 6.38
CA ASN A 26 -11.34 5.40 5.69
C ASN A 26 -10.22 6.06 4.88
N ASN A 27 -8.98 5.63 5.08
CA ASN A 27 -7.83 6.09 4.32
C ASN A 27 -6.85 4.94 4.09
N ILE A 28 -5.90 5.15 3.16
CA ILE A 28 -4.92 4.11 2.85
C ILE A 28 -3.96 3.81 4.01
N ASN A 29 -3.68 4.76 4.91
CA ASN A 29 -2.87 4.48 6.08
C ASN A 29 -3.54 3.43 6.98
N ASP A 30 -4.85 3.51 7.17
CA ASP A 30 -5.63 2.51 7.92
C ASP A 30 -5.58 1.14 7.25
N VAL A 31 -5.66 1.10 5.92
CA VAL A 31 -5.52 -0.13 5.13
C VAL A 31 -4.12 -0.75 5.30
N LEU A 32 -3.08 0.06 5.20
CA LEU A 32 -1.70 -0.40 5.32
C LEU A 32 -1.38 -0.87 6.74
N ARG A 33 -1.88 -0.17 7.77
CA ARG A 33 -1.77 -0.60 9.18
C ARG A 33 -2.50 -1.92 9.45
N ASN A 34 -3.59 -2.19 8.75
CA ASN A 34 -4.34 -3.45 8.84
C ASN A 34 -3.76 -4.58 7.95
N THR A 35 -2.66 -4.32 7.24
CA THR A 35 -2.02 -5.31 6.37
C THR A 35 -0.85 -5.98 7.09
N THR A 36 -0.87 -7.31 7.14
CA THR A 36 0.20 -8.09 7.79
C THR A 36 1.56 -7.87 7.12
N GLY A 37 2.59 -7.65 7.95
CA GLY A 37 3.97 -7.48 7.48
C GLY A 37 4.27 -6.09 6.92
N ILE A 38 3.35 -5.14 7.08
CA ILE A 38 3.51 -3.74 6.77
C ILE A 38 3.58 -2.95 8.07
N THR A 39 4.53 -2.02 8.14
CA THR A 39 4.68 -1.09 9.25
C THR A 39 4.55 0.32 8.70
N VAL A 40 3.62 1.10 9.25
CA VAL A 40 3.45 2.51 8.91
C VAL A 40 4.03 3.35 10.04
N LYS A 41 5.13 4.06 9.75
CA LYS A 41 5.75 5.04 10.64
C LYS A 41 5.32 6.42 10.19
N SER A 42 4.29 6.95 10.84
CA SER A 42 3.86 8.33 10.68
C SER A 42 4.60 9.20 11.68
N GLU A 43 5.26 10.26 11.23
CA GLU A 43 5.79 11.28 12.13
C GLU A 43 4.58 12.04 12.70
N ALA A 44 4.43 12.10 14.04
CA ALA A 44 3.30 12.73 14.72
C ALA A 44 3.21 14.25 14.54
N SER A 45 4.02 14.81 13.63
CA SER A 45 3.95 16.21 13.24
C SER A 45 2.89 16.38 12.16
N ASP A 46 2.18 17.49 12.23
CA ASP A 46 1.04 17.97 11.43
C ASP A 46 1.27 18.02 9.89
N THR A 47 2.31 17.36 9.39
CA THR A 47 2.81 17.40 8.01
C THR A 47 2.26 16.27 7.13
N GLY A 48 1.57 15.28 7.73
CA GLY A 48 0.99 14.16 7.00
C GLY A 48 2.02 13.28 6.28
N TYR A 49 3.11 12.95 6.99
CA TYR A 49 4.24 12.17 6.46
C TYR A 49 4.22 10.76 7.05
N ALA A 50 3.98 9.75 6.19
CA ALA A 50 3.97 8.35 6.59
C ALA A 50 4.98 7.52 5.77
N GLU A 51 6.00 7.00 6.45
CA GLU A 51 6.94 6.03 5.89
C GLU A 51 6.35 4.62 6.00
N ILE A 52 6.33 3.89 4.89
CA ILE A 52 5.81 2.53 4.86
C ILE A 52 6.99 1.56 4.75
N TYR A 53 7.02 0.54 5.60
CA TYR A 53 8.07 -0.47 5.63
C TYR A 53 7.49 -1.87 5.44
N SER A 54 8.24 -2.75 4.78
CA SER A 54 7.98 -4.18 4.70
C SER A 54 9.27 -4.94 4.96
N ARG A 55 9.25 -5.90 5.90
CA ARG A 55 10.44 -6.70 6.30
C ARG A 55 11.69 -5.85 6.62
N GLY A 56 11.51 -4.66 7.18
CA GLY A 56 12.60 -3.74 7.55
C GLY A 56 13.11 -2.82 6.43
N TYR A 57 12.57 -2.92 5.21
CA TYR A 57 12.92 -2.04 4.10
C TYR A 57 11.79 -1.06 3.82
N GLN A 58 12.14 0.21 3.56
CA GLN A 58 11.18 1.24 3.17
C GLN A 58 10.61 0.91 1.79
N ILE A 59 9.28 0.91 1.67
CA ILE A 59 8.57 0.78 0.41
C ILE A 59 8.65 2.14 -0.28
N LYS A 60 9.25 2.17 -1.47
CA LYS A 60 9.37 3.37 -2.30
C LYS A 60 8.61 3.28 -3.61
N ASN A 61 8.08 2.10 -3.95
CA ASN A 61 7.38 1.87 -5.21
C ASN A 61 5.89 1.73 -4.93
N ILE A 62 5.09 2.63 -5.52
CA ILE A 62 3.64 2.62 -5.44
C ILE A 62 3.11 2.69 -6.88
N GLN A 63 2.14 1.84 -7.19
CA GLN A 63 1.49 1.81 -8.49
C GLN A 63 0.00 2.03 -8.31
N ILE A 64 -0.59 2.85 -9.18
CA ILE A 64 -2.03 3.05 -9.30
C ILE A 64 -2.40 2.59 -10.70
N ASP A 65 -3.32 1.62 -10.80
CA ASP A 65 -3.73 1.00 -12.07
C ASP A 65 -2.56 0.48 -12.94
N GLY A 66 -1.47 0.04 -12.28
CA GLY A 66 -0.26 -0.47 -12.93
C GLY A 66 0.68 0.61 -13.48
N ALA A 67 0.32 1.89 -13.39
CA ALA A 67 1.24 2.99 -13.66
C ALA A 67 2.05 3.30 -12.40
N MET A 68 3.37 3.42 -12.55
CA MET A 68 4.23 3.85 -11.44
C MET A 68 3.85 5.28 -11.06
N SER A 69 3.42 5.46 -9.81
CA SER A 69 3.16 6.78 -9.29
C SER A 69 4.50 7.50 -9.18
N SER A 70 4.73 8.54 -9.99
CA SER A 70 5.95 9.35 -9.97
C SER A 70 6.16 10.06 -8.63
N SER A 71 5.16 9.99 -7.76
CA SER A 71 5.14 10.59 -6.45
C SER A 71 5.57 9.58 -5.37
N ASN A 72 6.83 9.17 -5.44
CA ASN A 72 7.55 8.65 -4.27
C ASN A 72 7.50 9.66 -3.09
N HIS A 73 7.21 10.94 -3.41
CA HIS A 73 6.95 12.06 -2.51
C HIS A 73 5.46 12.32 -2.17
N SER A 74 4.48 11.61 -2.74
CA SER A 74 3.06 11.87 -2.40
C SER A 74 2.75 11.40 -0.98
N TYR A 75 3.18 10.20 -0.58
CA TYR A 75 3.03 9.77 0.82
C TYR A 75 3.80 10.62 1.82
N GLU A 76 4.74 11.42 1.34
CA GLU A 76 5.55 12.35 2.11
C GLU A 76 4.90 13.73 2.29
N LYS A 77 3.80 14.03 1.57
CA LYS A 77 3.09 15.31 1.70
C LYS A 77 1.58 15.10 1.70
N GLY A 78 1.00 14.90 2.89
CA GLY A 78 -0.43 15.09 3.13
C GLY A 78 -1.37 14.08 2.48
N ASN A 79 -0.86 12.99 1.90
CA ASN A 79 -1.69 11.93 1.30
C ASN A 79 -2.18 10.89 2.33
N GLU A 80 -2.02 11.18 3.62
CA GLU A 80 -2.68 10.44 4.71
C GLU A 80 -4.21 10.47 4.60
N SER A 81 -4.75 11.39 3.78
CA SER A 81 -6.18 11.57 3.50
C SER A 81 -6.62 11.05 2.13
N ILE A 82 -5.82 10.23 1.42
CA ILE A 82 -6.36 9.54 0.25
C ILE A 82 -7.41 8.53 0.75
N ASP A 83 -8.66 8.81 0.40
CA ASP A 83 -9.82 7.99 0.75
C ASP A 83 -9.68 6.61 0.10
N SER A 84 -9.77 5.55 0.90
CA SER A 84 -9.72 4.18 0.41
C SER A 84 -10.97 3.77 -0.38
N ALA A 85 -12.07 4.50 -0.27
CA ALA A 85 -13.30 4.26 -1.02
C ALA A 85 -13.15 4.46 -2.53
N ILE A 86 -12.10 5.15 -2.99
CA ILE A 86 -11.84 5.36 -4.42
C ILE A 86 -11.23 4.13 -5.11
N TYR A 87 -10.79 3.12 -4.35
CA TYR A 87 -10.11 1.94 -4.88
C TYR A 87 -10.96 0.68 -4.72
N ASP A 88 -11.06 -0.11 -5.80
CA ASP A 88 -11.74 -1.42 -5.76
C ASP A 88 -10.98 -2.45 -4.92
N SER A 89 -9.64 -2.45 -5.04
CA SER A 89 -8.77 -3.31 -4.26
C SER A 89 -7.37 -2.74 -4.14
N ILE A 90 -6.71 -3.05 -3.01
CA ILE A 90 -5.32 -2.67 -2.75
C ILE A 90 -4.52 -3.95 -2.63
N SER A 91 -3.62 -4.17 -3.59
CA SER A 91 -2.72 -5.32 -3.61
C SER A 91 -1.33 -4.93 -3.12
N ILE A 92 -0.84 -5.61 -2.11
CA ILE A 92 0.48 -5.43 -1.52
C ILE A 92 1.34 -6.66 -1.83
N VAL A 93 2.42 -6.46 -2.59
CA VAL A 93 3.41 -7.50 -2.89
C VAL A 93 4.65 -7.27 -2.01
N ARG A 94 4.99 -8.24 -1.15
CA ARG A 94 6.11 -8.15 -0.21
C ARG A 94 7.30 -9.01 -0.65
N GLY A 95 8.47 -8.39 -0.75
CA GLY A 95 9.74 -9.07 -1.07
C GLY A 95 10.53 -8.32 -2.13
N ALA A 96 11.44 -9.03 -2.81
CA ALA A 96 12.18 -8.48 -3.94
C ALA A 96 11.23 -8.37 -5.15
N THR A 97 10.73 -7.16 -5.42
CA THR A 97 9.88 -6.86 -6.57
C THR A 97 10.67 -6.27 -7.75
N GLY A 98 12.00 -6.44 -7.76
CA GLY A 98 12.89 -5.82 -8.78
C GLY A 98 12.57 -6.18 -10.24
N LEU A 99 11.77 -7.22 -10.48
CA LEU A 99 11.24 -7.56 -11.80
C LEU A 99 10.01 -6.73 -12.21
N LEU A 100 9.21 -6.26 -11.25
CA LEU A 100 8.00 -5.46 -11.47
C LEU A 100 8.23 -3.94 -11.37
N THR A 101 9.39 -3.54 -10.86
CA THR A 101 9.75 -2.13 -10.57
C THR A 101 11.04 -1.70 -11.28
N GLY A 102 11.49 -2.48 -12.27
CA GLY A 102 12.67 -2.20 -13.09
C GLY A 102 12.36 -1.32 -14.29
#